data_AF-A0A6J6RX38-F1
#
_entry.id   AF-A0A6J6RX38-F1
#
_cell.length_a   1.000
_cell.length_b   1.000
_cell.length_c   1.000
_cell.angle_alpha   90.00
_cell.angle_beta   90.00
_cell.angle_gamma   90.00
#
_symmetry.space_group_name_H-M   'P 1'
#
loop_
_entity.id
_entity.type
_entity.pdbx_description
1 polymer ?
#
loop_
_entity_poly.entity_id
_entity_poly.type
_entity_poly.pdbx_seq_one_letter_code
_entity_poly.pdbx_strand_id
1 'polypeptide(L)'
;MLILPYTYRSLSAALDAVDIHTLAEAATTLGASISRVIFGIIMPTIKTGIVNGSFIAIALVLGEYTISNILNFKTFQVVIAQIGRQNGNVAVAVSLASLLFVIFLLLIIPTKKRQGAVLDVDVA
;
A
#
# COMPACT_ATOMS: atom_id res chain seq x y z
N MET A 1 -11.39 7.37 -8.65
CA MET A 1 -12.44 6.71 -7.83
C MET A 1 -11.92 5.45 -7.12
N LEU A 2 -11.09 4.60 -7.77
CA LEU A 2 -10.57 3.37 -7.16
C LEU A 2 -9.67 3.55 -5.92
N ILE A 3 -8.98 4.68 -5.81
CA ILE A 3 -7.90 4.88 -4.86
C ILE A 3 -8.38 5.38 -3.49
N LEU A 4 -9.50 6.12 -3.47
CA LEU A 4 -10.05 6.78 -2.30
C LEU A 4 -10.27 5.84 -1.09
N PRO A 5 -10.90 4.67 -1.22
CA PRO A 5 -11.13 3.77 -0.07
C PRO A 5 -9.82 3.17 0.47
N TYR A 6 -8.84 2.89 -0.39
CA TYR A 6 -7.56 2.32 0.03
C TYR A 6 -6.68 3.33 0.74
N THR A 7 -6.60 4.56 0.21
CA THR A 7 -5.88 5.64 0.87
C THR A 7 -6.56 6.03 2.18
N TYR A 8 -7.89 6.07 2.22
CA TYR A 8 -8.65 6.30 3.46
C TYR A 8 -8.36 5.22 4.51
N ARG A 9 -8.39 3.94 4.13
CA ARG A 9 -8.08 2.83 5.04
C ARG A 9 -6.64 2.88 5.56
N SER A 10 -5.68 3.25 4.72
CA SER A 10 -4.29 3.43 5.16
C SER A 10 -4.15 4.57 6.16
N LEU A 11 -4.90 5.65 5.95
CA LEU A 11 -4.89 6.81 6.84
C LEU A 11 -5.61 6.51 8.17
N SER A 12 -6.75 5.82 8.14
CA SER A 12 -7.48 5.41 9.34
C SER A 12 -6.65 4.44 10.17
N ALA A 13 -5.98 3.46 9.54
CA ALA A 13 -5.09 2.55 10.24
C ALA A 13 -3.91 3.26 10.91
N ALA A 14 -3.40 4.34 10.33
CA ALA A 14 -2.32 5.13 10.94
C ALA A 14 -2.82 6.02 12.09
N LEU A 15 -4.08 6.46 12.04
CA LEU A 15 -4.73 7.16 13.13
C LEU A 15 -5.08 6.22 14.29
N ASP A 16 -5.48 4.99 14.01
CA ASP A 16 -5.84 3.98 15.02
C ASP A 16 -4.61 3.31 15.65
N ALA A 17 -3.45 3.33 14.98
CA ALA A 17 -2.22 2.72 15.49
C ALA A 17 -1.65 3.42 16.75
N VAL A 18 -2.11 4.64 17.02
CA VAL A 18 -1.76 5.43 18.19
C VAL A 18 -3.08 5.92 18.77
N ASP A 19 -3.30 5.85 20.08
CA ASP A 19 -4.52 6.36 20.74
C ASP A 19 -4.59 7.89 20.67
N ILE A 20 -4.77 8.41 19.46
CA ILE A 20 -4.64 9.82 19.12
C ILE A 20 -5.78 10.63 19.72
N HIS A 21 -6.92 9.98 19.94
CA HIS A 21 -8.05 10.52 20.68
C HIS A 21 -7.63 10.87 22.12
N THR A 22 -6.99 9.93 22.82
CA THR A 22 -6.53 10.11 24.19
C THR A 22 -5.42 11.16 24.29
N LEU A 23 -4.48 11.17 23.34
CA LEU A 23 -3.43 12.20 23.27
C LEU A 23 -3.98 13.60 22.99
N ALA A 24 -4.99 13.69 22.12
CA ALA A 24 -5.65 14.96 21.81
C ALA A 24 -6.45 15.49 23.02
N GLU A 25 -7.21 14.63 23.69
CA GLU A 25 -7.95 14.99 24.92
C GLU A 25 -6.99 15.46 26.02
N ALA A 26 -5.91 14.73 26.27
CA ALA A 26 -4.90 15.14 27.26
C ALA A 26 -4.27 16.51 26.93
N ALA A 27 -3.94 16.75 25.66
CA ALA A 27 -3.38 18.02 25.22
C ALA A 27 -4.37 19.18 25.37
N THR A 28 -5.65 18.97 25.04
CA THR A 28 -6.70 19.99 25.23
C THR A 28 -6.96 20.27 26.71
N THR A 29 -6.97 19.24 27.58
CA THR A 29 -7.07 19.43 29.04
C THR A 29 -5.88 20.23 29.61
N LEU A 30 -4.69 20.09 29.02
CA LEU A 30 -3.50 20.89 29.36
C LEU A 30 -3.50 22.30 28.76
N GLY A 31 -4.59 22.72 28.10
CA GLY A 31 -4.74 24.06 27.54
C GLY A 31 -4.11 24.25 26.15
N ALA A 32 -3.80 23.16 25.42
CA ALA A 32 -3.31 23.28 24.06
C ALA A 32 -4.42 23.79 23.12
N SER A 33 -4.08 24.75 22.27
CA SER A 33 -4.96 25.20 21.18
C SER A 33 -5.11 24.11 20.12
N ILE A 34 -6.24 24.10 19.41
CA ILE A 34 -6.54 23.15 18.34
C ILE A 34 -5.43 23.11 17.27
N SER A 35 -4.87 24.26 16.89
CA SER A 35 -3.75 24.32 15.95
C SER A 35 -2.51 23.58 16.48
N ARG A 36 -2.22 23.68 17.79
CA ARG A 36 -1.09 22.98 18.41
C ARG A 36 -1.33 21.46 18.46
N VAL A 37 -2.56 21.02 18.69
CA VAL A 37 -2.93 19.59 18.65
C VAL A 37 -2.80 19.04 17.22
N ILE A 38 -3.31 19.76 16.22
CA ILE A 38 -3.24 19.35 14.82
C ILE A 38 -1.78 19.23 14.35
N PHE A 39 -0.97 20.29 14.48
CA PHE A 39 0.39 20.27 13.94
C PHE A 39 1.40 19.55 14.84
N GLY A 40 1.15 19.49 16.15
CA GLY A 40 2.07 18.89 17.13
C GLY A 40 1.84 17.42 17.40
N ILE A 41 0.60 16.91 17.26
CA ILE A 41 0.25 15.53 17.62
C ILE A 41 -0.31 14.78 16.40
N ILE A 42 -1.32 15.33 15.73
CA ILE A 42 -2.03 14.62 14.65
C ILE A 42 -1.13 14.49 13.41
N MET A 43 -0.61 15.62 12.91
CA MET A 43 0.21 15.67 11.70
C MET A 43 1.45 14.75 11.75
N PRO A 44 2.29 14.73 12.82
CA PRO A 44 3.44 13.82 12.88
C PRO A 44 3.02 12.35 12.95
N THR A 45 1.90 12.02 13.59
CA THR A 45 1.41 10.64 13.72
C THR A 45 0.91 10.09 12.37
N ILE A 46 0.19 10.90 11.59
CA ILE A 46 -0.33 10.45 10.29
C ILE A 46 0.72 10.42 9.18
N LYS A 47 1.94 10.96 9.36
CA LYS A 47 2.98 10.99 8.31
C LYS A 47 3.25 9.60 7.75
N THR A 48 3.36 8.59 8.61
CA THR A 48 3.57 7.20 8.19
C THR A 48 2.38 6.65 7.42
N GLY A 49 1.16 7.01 7.83
CA GLY A 49 -0.08 6.67 7.12
C GLY A 49 -0.20 7.29 5.74
N ILE A 50 0.22 8.55 5.61
CA ILE A 50 0.26 9.27 4.34
C ILE A 50 1.24 8.58 3.38
N VAL A 51 2.47 8.29 3.83
CA VAL A 51 3.47 7.61 3.01
C VAL A 51 2.98 6.25 2.54
N ASN A 52 2.40 5.44 3.44
CA ASN A 52 1.83 4.15 3.10
C ASN A 52 0.65 4.29 2.12
N GLY A 53 -0.26 5.24 2.37
CA GLY A 53 -1.42 5.49 1.54
C GLY A 53 -1.05 5.98 0.15
N SER A 54 -0.03 6.84 0.04
CA SER A 54 0.55 7.29 -1.22
C SER A 54 1.21 6.14 -1.98
N PHE A 55 1.91 5.24 -1.29
CA PHE A 55 2.53 4.08 -1.94
C PHE A 55 1.48 3.15 -2.55
N ILE A 56 0.42 2.83 -1.79
CA ILE A 56 -0.71 2.02 -2.28
C ILE A 56 -1.41 2.73 -3.44
N ALA A 57 -1.61 4.06 -3.34
CA ALA A 57 -2.21 4.85 -4.40
C ALA A 57 -1.40 4.80 -5.70
N ILE A 58 -0.09 4.99 -5.63
CA ILE A 58 0.80 4.90 -6.79
C ILE A 58 0.78 3.50 -7.38
N ALA A 59 0.88 2.46 -6.55
CA ALA A 59 0.85 1.06 -6.99
C ALA A 59 -0.46 0.74 -7.74
N LEU A 60 -1.60 1.20 -7.21
CA LEU A 60 -2.90 1.00 -7.83
C LEU A 60 -3.02 1.74 -9.16
N VAL A 61 -2.65 3.02 -9.21
CA VAL A 61 -2.72 3.85 -10.43
C VAL A 61 -1.81 3.30 -11.52
N LEU A 62 -0.60 2.85 -11.17
CA LEU A 62 0.29 2.21 -12.14
C LEU A 62 -0.35 0.96 -12.74
N GLY A 63 -1.10 0.21 -11.94
CA GLY A 63 -1.86 -0.97 -12.33
C GLY A 63 -3.19 -0.71 -13.07
N GLU A 64 -3.57 0.55 -13.34
CA GLU A 64 -4.82 0.86 -14.03
C GLU A 64 -4.68 0.70 -15.55
N TYR A 65 -5.35 -0.32 -16.10
CA TYR A 65 -5.45 -0.55 -17.55
C TYR A 65 -6.79 -0.09 -18.12
N THR A 66 -7.90 -0.40 -17.44
CA THR A 66 -9.26 -0.31 -17.97
C THR A 66 -9.63 1.12 -18.37
N ILE A 67 -9.45 2.08 -17.47
CA ILE A 67 -9.83 3.49 -17.70
C ILE A 67 -8.93 4.11 -18.77
N SER A 68 -7.62 3.86 -18.73
CA SER A 68 -6.67 4.37 -19.72
C SER A 68 -6.96 3.83 -21.13
N ASN A 69 -7.34 2.56 -21.25
CA ASN A 69 -7.66 1.94 -22.53
C ASN A 69 -8.97 2.49 -23.12
N ILE A 70 -10.01 2.68 -22.30
CA ILE A 70 -11.29 3.27 -22.75
C ILE A 70 -11.08 4.71 -23.23
N LEU A 71 -10.28 5.48 -22.50
CA LEU A 71 -10.02 6.89 -22.78
C LEU A 71 -8.92 7.09 -23.84
N ASN A 72 -8.44 6.01 -24.47
CA ASN A 72 -7.38 6.01 -25.49
C ASN A 72 -6.06 6.68 -25.06
N PHE A 73 -5.75 6.66 -23.77
CA PHE A 73 -4.44 7.11 -23.28
C PHE A 73 -3.38 6.03 -23.49
N LYS A 74 -2.24 6.43 -24.06
CA LYS A 74 -1.07 5.56 -24.23
C LYS A 74 -0.27 5.46 -22.93
N THR A 75 -0.78 4.71 -21.96
CA THR A 75 -0.04 4.37 -20.74
C THR A 75 0.81 3.11 -20.96
N PHE A 76 1.84 2.92 -20.13
CA PHE A 76 2.74 1.76 -20.19
C PHE A 76 1.98 0.44 -20.28
N GLN A 77 0.94 0.29 -19.47
CA GLN A 77 0.13 -0.92 -19.40
C GLN A 77 -0.72 -1.17 -20.65
N VAL A 78 -1.25 -0.10 -21.26
CA VAL A 78 -2.02 -0.18 -22.51
C VAL A 78 -1.14 -0.58 -23.69
N VAL A 79 0.09 -0.04 -23.75
CA VAL A 79 1.06 -0.36 -24.81
C VAL A 79 1.48 -1.83 -24.76
N ILE A 80 1.81 -2.36 -23.58
CA ILE A 80 2.15 -3.78 -23.42
C ILE A 80 0.97 -4.68 -23.83
N ALA A 81 -0.24 -4.34 -23.40
CA ALA A 81 -1.43 -5.10 -23.78
C ALA A 81 -1.67 -5.07 -25.30
N GLN A 82 -1.43 -3.93 -25.95
CA GLN A 82 -1.56 -3.79 -27.40
C GLN A 82 -0.53 -4.65 -28.15
N ILE A 83 0.73 -4.67 -27.71
CA ILE A 83 1.79 -5.51 -28.29
C ILE A 83 1.48 -7.00 -28.06
N GLY A 84 0.99 -7.36 -26.87
CA GLY A 84 0.60 -8.73 -26.54
C GLY A 84 -0.57 -9.25 -27.38
N ARG A 85 -1.52 -8.37 -27.75
CA ARG A 85 -2.61 -8.73 -28.68
C ARG A 85 -2.15 -8.95 -30.12
N GLN A 86 -1.06 -8.33 -30.55
CA GLN A 86 -0.53 -8.53 -31.91
C GLN A 86 0.23 -9.86 -32.06
N ASN A 87 0.80 -10.41 -30.99
CA ASN A 87 1.58 -11.65 -31.03
C ASN A 87 1.21 -12.60 -29.87
N GLY A 88 0.23 -13.48 -30.08
CA GLY A 88 -0.26 -14.42 -29.05
C GLY A 88 0.82 -15.33 -28.45
N ASN A 89 1.84 -15.71 -29.23
CA ASN A 89 2.97 -16.50 -28.71
C ASN A 89 3.80 -15.72 -27.67
N VAL A 90 3.92 -14.40 -27.83
CA VAL A 90 4.63 -13.54 -26.87
C VAL A 90 3.81 -13.39 -25.58
N ALA A 91 2.48 -13.29 -25.68
CA ALA A 91 1.61 -13.24 -24.51
C ALA A 91 1.71 -14.50 -23.64
N VAL A 92 1.78 -15.69 -24.27
CA VAL A 92 1.98 -16.97 -23.56
C VAL A 92 3.37 -17.04 -22.91
N ALA A 93 4.42 -16.66 -23.64
CA ALA A 93 5.79 -16.65 -23.11
C ALA A 93 5.94 -15.70 -21.91
N VAL A 94 5.37 -14.49 -21.98
CA VAL A 94 5.41 -13.50 -20.88
C VAL A 94 4.62 -13.99 -19.67
N SER A 95 3.48 -14.67 -19.87
CA SER A 95 2.67 -15.22 -18.78
C SER A 95 3.39 -16.37 -18.05
N LEU A 96 4.09 -17.24 -18.80
CA LEU A 96 4.91 -18.30 -18.19
C LEU A 96 6.13 -17.72 -17.47
N ALA A 97 6.78 -16.71 -18.04
CA ALA A 97 7.92 -16.04 -17.41
C ALA A 97 7.53 -15.33 -16.11
N SER A 98 6.37 -14.65 -16.06
CA SER A 98 5.90 -13.98 -14.84
C SER A 98 5.54 -14.97 -13.75
N LEU A 99 4.92 -16.11 -14.10
CA LEU A 99 4.61 -17.18 -13.17
C LEU A 99 5.88 -17.76 -12.52
N LEU A 100 6.90 -18.06 -13.33
CA LEU A 100 8.19 -18.55 -12.83
C LEU A 100 8.90 -17.50 -11.95
N PHE A 101 8.83 -16.22 -12.33
CA PHE A 101 9.41 -15.14 -11.55
C PHE A 101 8.76 -15.01 -10.17
N VAL A 102 7.42 -15.08 -10.09
CA VAL A 102 6.69 -15.04 -8.80
C VAL A 102 7.03 -16.26 -7.93
N ILE A 103 7.09 -17.45 -8.51
CA ILE A 103 7.49 -18.68 -7.79
C ILE A 103 8.90 -18.53 -7.24
N PHE A 104 9.84 -18.05 -8.05
CA PHE A 104 11.22 -17.83 -7.63
C PHE A 104 11.33 -16.78 -6.53
N LEU A 105 10.59 -15.67 -6.65
CA LEU A 105 10.56 -14.62 -5.64
C LEU A 105 9.99 -15.15 -4.31
N LEU A 106 8.92 -15.95 -4.35
CA LEU A 106 8.36 -16.60 -3.17
C LEU A 106 9.33 -17.58 -2.51
N LEU A 107 10.10 -18.34 -3.29
CA LEU A 107 11.12 -19.27 -2.76
C LEU A 107 12.29 -18.53 -2.12
N ILE A 108 12.65 -17.35 -2.63
CA ILE A 108 13.74 -16.53 -2.09
C ILE A 108 13.34 -15.74 -0.86
N ILE A 109 12.06 -15.35 -0.71
CA ILE A 109 11.59 -14.68 0.50
C ILE A 109 11.86 -15.62 1.69
N PRO A 110 12.79 -15.27 2.59
CA PRO A 110 13.09 -16.14 3.72
C PRO A 110 11.87 -16.12 4.64
N THR A 111 11.26 -17.28 4.84
CA THR A 111 10.23 -17.52 5.88
C THR A 111 10.75 -17.31 7.31
N LYS A 112 11.96 -16.78 7.47
CA LYS A 112 12.73 -16.66 8.70
C LYS A 112 12.11 -15.73 9.77
N LYS A 113 11.05 -14.97 9.45
CA LYS A 113 10.36 -14.12 10.45
C LYS A 113 9.13 -14.75 11.12
N ARG A 114 8.73 -15.97 10.78
CA ARG A 114 7.57 -16.64 11.42
C ARG A 114 7.91 -17.73 12.45
N GLN A 115 9.14 -18.27 12.47
CA GLN A 115 9.52 -19.33 13.43
C GLN A 115 10.01 -18.82 14.78
N GLY A 116 10.45 -17.56 14.89
CA GLY A 116 10.96 -17.00 16.16
C GLY A 116 9.89 -16.67 17.20
N ALA A 117 8.61 -16.58 16.82
CA ALA A 117 7.53 -16.19 17.74
C ALA A 117 6.85 -17.38 18.45
N VAL A 118 7.06 -18.61 17.98
CA VAL A 118 6.40 -19.80 18.55
C VAL A 118 7.27 -20.47 19.63
N LEU A 119 8.60 -20.30 19.56
CA LEU A 119 9.53 -20.88 20.54
C LEU A 119 9.53 -20.13 21.89
N ASP A 120 9.25 -18.82 21.92
CA ASP A 120 9.19 -18.05 23.18
C ASP A 120 7.92 -18.35 24.01
N VAL A 121 6.88 -18.92 23.40
CA VAL A 121 5.63 -19.28 24.10
C VAL A 121 5.71 -20.70 24.70
N ASP A 122 6.59 -21.55 24.19
CA ASP A 122 6.77 -22.93 24.66
C ASP A 122 7.82 -23.05 25.78
N VAL A 123 8.54 -21.96 26.08
CA VAL A 123 9.62 -21.91 27.08
C VAL A 123 9.28 -20.99 28.28
N ALA A 124 8.07 -20.43 28.33
CA ALA A 124 7.53 -19.68 29.47
C ALA A 124 6.34 -20.42 30.10
#